data_AF-A0A9P8QTJ1-F1
#
_entry.id   AF-A0A9P8QTJ1-F1
#
_cell.length_a   1.000
_cell.length_b   1.000
_cell.length_c   1.000
_cell.angle_alpha   90.00
_cell.angle_beta   90.00
_cell.angle_gamma   90.00
#
_symmetry.space_group_name_H-M   'P 1'
#
loop_
_entity.id
_entity.type
_entity.pdbx_description
1 polymer ?
#
loop_
_entity_poly.entity_id
_entity_poly.type
_entity_poly.pdbx_seq_one_letter_code
_entity_poly.pdbx_strand_id
1 'polypeptide(L)'
;MQKTAPRSANEREPSNESQRWRREMAETRRANLEQGLKALYTRREKSDAVRNARVSRKFKEHNEAAAAPEREDDRLTRSTVLDAILDTKTYPDPDRFARAQRSQVKVRAKEKAKYEARRDALMELYINASNFIVQESELKTEIDEIFSDDYFRKQSQFFHRLGATENAWGIYGKPPSIANMLEATTGRSTKLMDYYESEYDRSVKRQKRIAEEFTGGKME
;
A
#
# COMPACT_ATOMS: atom_id res chain seq x y z
N MET A 1 66.76 -10.71 -19.01
CA MET A 1 68.01 -11.48 -19.22
C MET A 1 68.95 -11.40 -18.04
N GLN A 2 69.52 -10.24 -17.69
CA GLN A 2 70.49 -10.14 -16.58
C GLN A 2 69.95 -10.56 -15.20
N LYS A 3 68.64 -10.38 -14.94
CA LYS A 3 67.99 -10.85 -13.71
C LYS A 3 67.67 -12.35 -13.69
N THR A 4 67.43 -12.96 -14.86
CA THR A 4 66.94 -14.34 -14.99
C THR A 4 68.06 -15.35 -15.28
N ALA A 5 69.16 -14.90 -15.89
CA ALA A 5 70.36 -15.68 -16.13
C ALA A 5 71.60 -14.76 -15.98
N PRO A 6 72.01 -14.45 -14.74
CA PRO A 6 73.18 -13.59 -14.49
C PRO A 6 74.48 -14.30 -14.88
N ARG A 7 75.50 -13.51 -15.24
CA ARG A 7 76.89 -13.99 -15.36
C ARG A 7 77.50 -14.13 -13.97
N SER A 8 78.49 -15.00 -13.81
CA SER A 8 79.20 -15.14 -12.53
C SER A 8 79.93 -13.84 -12.19
N ALA A 9 79.81 -13.35 -10.96
CA ALA A 9 80.43 -12.10 -10.52
C ALA A 9 81.97 -12.09 -10.62
N ASN A 10 82.60 -13.26 -10.58
CA ASN A 10 84.06 -13.44 -10.69
C ASN A 10 84.38 -14.31 -11.91
N GLU A 11 84.46 -13.72 -13.10
CA GLU A 11 84.91 -14.43 -14.31
C GLU A 11 86.43 -14.66 -14.25
N ARG A 12 86.84 -15.83 -13.77
CA ARG A 12 88.23 -16.31 -13.92
C ARG A 12 88.39 -17.06 -15.24
N GLU A 13 89.60 -17.08 -15.77
CA GLU A 13 89.92 -17.94 -16.92
C GLU A 13 89.72 -19.41 -16.55
N PRO A 14 89.08 -20.21 -17.42
CA PRO A 14 88.73 -21.59 -17.10
C PRO A 14 89.99 -22.45 -17.05
N SER A 15 90.31 -22.98 -15.86
CA SER A 15 91.50 -23.78 -15.59
C SER A 15 91.37 -25.24 -16.02
N ASN A 16 90.15 -25.71 -16.34
CA ASN A 16 89.84 -27.09 -16.69
C ASN A 16 88.86 -27.14 -17.88
N GLU A 17 88.98 -28.16 -18.75
CA GLU A 17 88.12 -28.41 -19.91
C GLU A 17 86.63 -28.46 -19.53
N SER A 18 86.32 -29.09 -18.39
CA SER A 18 84.95 -29.13 -17.85
C SER A 18 84.38 -27.75 -17.51
N GLN A 19 85.22 -26.78 -17.13
CA GLN A 19 84.79 -25.39 -16.87
C GLN A 19 84.58 -24.60 -18.16
N ARG A 20 85.40 -24.87 -19.20
CA ARG A 20 85.22 -24.29 -20.56
C ARG A 20 83.87 -24.71 -21.14
N TRP A 21 83.60 -26.01 -21.13
CA TRP A 21 82.34 -26.57 -21.60
C TRP A 21 81.11 -25.97 -20.89
N ARG A 22 81.16 -25.85 -19.56
CA ARG A 22 80.06 -25.24 -18.80
C ARG A 22 79.85 -23.76 -19.15
N ARG A 23 80.92 -23.01 -19.40
CA ARG A 23 80.85 -21.59 -19.79
C ARG A 23 80.23 -21.44 -21.18
N GLU A 24 80.67 -22.25 -22.14
CA GLU A 24 80.11 -22.29 -23.50
C GLU A 24 78.62 -22.68 -23.47
N MET A 25 78.27 -23.73 -22.73
CA MET A 25 76.87 -24.14 -22.57
C MET A 25 76.02 -23.04 -21.92
N ALA A 26 76.56 -22.28 -20.95
CA ALA A 26 75.85 -21.18 -20.32
C ALA A 26 75.66 -19.98 -21.27
N GLU A 27 76.66 -19.63 -22.10
CA GLU A 27 76.53 -18.60 -23.14
C GLU A 27 75.51 -19.02 -24.21
N THR A 28 75.57 -20.26 -24.71
CA THR A 28 74.62 -20.80 -25.69
C THR A 28 73.19 -20.78 -25.15
N ARG A 29 72.98 -21.18 -23.90
CA ARG A 29 71.65 -21.11 -23.25
C ARG A 29 71.16 -19.67 -23.11
N ARG A 30 72.03 -18.71 -22.75
CA ARG A 30 71.68 -17.30 -22.64
C ARG A 30 71.33 -16.68 -24.00
N ALA A 31 72.13 -16.96 -25.03
CA ALA A 31 71.88 -16.51 -26.39
C ALA A 31 70.55 -17.08 -26.93
N ASN A 32 70.30 -18.38 -26.76
CA ASN A 32 69.07 -19.04 -27.20
C ASN A 32 67.84 -18.49 -26.46
N LEU A 33 67.96 -18.23 -25.15
CA LEU A 33 66.88 -17.64 -24.38
C LEU A 33 66.58 -16.21 -24.83
N GLU A 34 67.61 -15.41 -25.12
CA GLU A 34 67.44 -14.03 -25.58
C GLU A 34 66.76 -13.99 -26.95
N GLN A 35 67.28 -14.76 -27.90
CA GLN A 35 66.74 -14.85 -29.25
C GLN A 35 65.33 -15.44 -29.24
N GLY A 36 65.10 -16.50 -28.46
CA GLY A 36 63.80 -17.13 -28.30
C GLY A 36 62.75 -16.18 -27.73
N LEU A 37 63.07 -15.42 -26.68
CA LEU A 37 62.15 -14.44 -26.10
C LEU A 37 61.85 -13.30 -27.07
N LYS A 38 62.86 -12.76 -27.78
CA LYS A 38 62.65 -11.73 -28.81
C LYS A 38 61.77 -12.25 -29.95
N ALA A 39 62.01 -13.46 -30.43
CA ALA A 39 61.23 -14.09 -31.50
C ALA A 39 59.78 -14.37 -31.07
N LEU A 40 59.56 -14.86 -29.84
CA LEU A 40 58.22 -15.10 -29.31
C LEU A 40 57.45 -13.80 -29.08
N TYR A 41 58.11 -12.76 -28.57
CA TYR A 41 57.49 -11.45 -28.37
C TYR A 41 57.06 -10.83 -29.70
N THR A 42 57.95 -10.80 -30.69
CA THR A 42 57.62 -10.27 -32.03
C THR A 42 56.52 -11.09 -32.72
N ARG A 43 56.49 -12.41 -32.55
CA ARG A 43 55.40 -13.26 -33.05
C ARG A 43 54.07 -12.93 -32.37
N ARG A 44 54.07 -12.74 -31.06
CA ARG A 44 52.89 -12.35 -30.29
C ARG A 44 52.37 -10.99 -30.74
N GLU A 45 53.25 -9.99 -30.83
CA GLU A 45 52.89 -8.64 -31.27
C GLU A 45 52.27 -8.64 -32.68
N LYS A 46 52.85 -9.39 -33.62
CA LYS A 46 52.26 -9.58 -34.95
C LYS A 46 50.88 -10.26 -34.89
N SER A 47 50.74 -11.30 -34.08
CA SER A 47 49.46 -12.01 -33.90
C SER A 47 48.39 -11.10 -33.30
N ASP A 48 48.76 -10.30 -32.29
CA ASP A 48 47.87 -9.37 -31.61
C ASP A 48 47.46 -8.22 -32.56
N ALA A 49 48.39 -7.71 -33.38
CA ALA A 49 48.10 -6.70 -34.39
C ALA A 49 47.08 -7.21 -35.43
N VAL A 50 47.27 -8.42 -35.97
CA VAL A 50 46.33 -9.04 -36.93
C VAL A 50 44.97 -9.27 -36.28
N ARG A 51 44.94 -9.76 -35.05
CA ARG A 51 43.69 -9.96 -34.30
C ARG A 51 42.97 -8.64 -34.09
N ASN A 52 43.67 -7.60 -33.64
CA ASN A 52 43.09 -6.29 -33.37
C ASN A 52 42.57 -5.63 -34.65
N ALA A 53 43.28 -5.74 -35.78
CA ALA A 53 42.81 -5.26 -37.08
C ALA A 53 41.53 -5.98 -37.53
N ARG A 54 41.44 -7.30 -37.32
CA ARG A 54 40.22 -8.06 -37.63
C ARG A 54 39.05 -7.65 -36.75
N VAL A 55 39.28 -7.48 -35.44
CA VAL A 55 38.26 -7.08 -34.48
C VAL A 55 37.77 -5.67 -34.78
N SER A 56 38.68 -4.72 -35.02
CA SER A 56 38.31 -3.33 -35.32
C SER A 56 37.52 -3.22 -36.63
N ARG A 57 37.90 -3.98 -37.67
CA ARG A 57 37.14 -4.03 -38.92
C ARG A 57 35.71 -4.56 -38.70
N LYS A 58 35.57 -5.71 -38.01
CA LYS A 58 34.25 -6.26 -37.70
C LYS A 58 33.40 -5.32 -36.86
N PHE A 59 34.01 -4.65 -35.88
CA PHE A 59 33.31 -3.67 -35.04
C PHE A 59 32.75 -2.53 -35.89
N LYS A 60 33.54 -2.00 -36.83
CA LYS A 60 33.09 -0.98 -37.77
C LYS A 60 31.95 -1.50 -38.66
N GLU A 61 32.13 -2.66 -39.28
CA GLU A 61 31.10 -3.29 -40.13
C GLU A 61 29.77 -3.47 -39.37
N HIS A 62 29.81 -3.94 -38.13
CA HIS A 62 28.61 -4.10 -37.31
C HIS A 62 27.97 -2.78 -36.90
N ASN A 63 28.78 -1.78 -36.56
CA ASN A 63 28.26 -0.47 -36.16
C ASN A 63 27.65 0.28 -37.36
N GLU A 64 28.28 0.18 -38.53
CA GLU A 64 27.76 0.69 -39.79
C GLU A 64 26.44 0.01 -40.16
N ALA A 65 26.36 -1.31 -40.04
CA ALA A 65 25.11 -2.05 -40.29
C ALA A 65 23.99 -1.70 -39.29
N ALA A 66 24.32 -1.43 -38.02
CA ALA A 66 23.35 -1.06 -37.00
C ALA A 66 22.82 0.39 -37.16
N ALA A 67 23.67 1.30 -37.66
CA ALA A 67 23.29 2.68 -37.94
C ALA A 67 22.72 2.88 -39.36
N ALA A 68 22.72 1.84 -40.19
CA ALA A 68 22.19 1.90 -41.54
C ALA A 68 20.68 2.22 -41.49
N PRO A 69 20.20 3.10 -42.38
CA PRO A 69 18.78 3.41 -42.46
C PRO A 69 17.98 2.18 -42.91
N GLU A 70 16.69 2.17 -42.57
CA GLU A 70 15.74 1.21 -43.10
C GLU A 70 15.71 1.24 -44.64
N ARG A 71 15.43 0.08 -45.25
CA ARG A 71 15.30 -0.05 -46.70
C ARG A 71 14.06 0.72 -47.17
N GLU A 72 14.16 1.38 -48.33
CA GLU A 72 13.08 2.22 -48.86
C GLU A 72 11.79 1.43 -49.12
N ASP A 73 11.91 0.20 -49.61
CA ASP A 73 10.77 -0.70 -49.86
C ASP A 73 9.99 -0.99 -48.57
N ASP A 74 10.70 -1.24 -47.46
CA ASP A 74 10.09 -1.53 -46.16
C ASP A 74 9.43 -0.27 -45.59
N ARG A 75 10.08 0.90 -45.75
CA ARG A 75 9.54 2.19 -45.30
C ARG A 75 8.21 2.53 -46.00
N LEU A 76 8.06 2.16 -47.27
CA LEU A 76 6.87 2.46 -48.08
C LEU A 76 5.76 1.42 -47.96
N THR A 77 6.10 0.18 -47.62
CA THR A 77 5.13 -0.93 -47.51
C THR A 77 4.64 -1.16 -46.08
N ARG A 78 5.36 -0.68 -45.06
CA ARG A 78 4.91 -0.76 -43.67
C ARG A 78 3.61 0.02 -43.45
N SER A 79 2.79 -0.46 -42.52
CA SER A 79 1.62 0.27 -42.06
C SER A 79 2.01 1.56 -41.33
N THR A 80 1.12 2.55 -41.38
CA THR A 80 1.32 3.83 -40.70
C THR A 80 0.99 3.72 -39.21
N VAL A 81 1.91 4.16 -38.35
CA VAL A 81 1.68 4.37 -36.90
C VAL A 81 1.75 5.87 -36.64
N LEU A 82 0.80 6.39 -35.84
CA LEU A 82 0.79 7.81 -35.48
C LEU A 82 1.91 8.13 -34.50
N ASP A 83 2.61 9.24 -34.70
CA ASP A 83 3.68 9.70 -33.80
C ASP A 83 3.20 9.89 -32.35
N ALA A 84 1.94 10.28 -32.16
CA ALA A 84 1.33 10.41 -30.85
C ALA A 84 1.25 9.09 -30.06
N ILE A 85 1.28 7.94 -30.74
CA ILE A 85 1.32 6.60 -30.12
C ILE A 85 2.76 6.17 -29.85
N LEU A 86 3.71 6.59 -30.69
CA LEU A 86 5.14 6.34 -30.52
C LEU A 86 5.72 7.14 -29.35
N ASP A 87 5.15 8.30 -29.04
CA ASP A 87 5.52 9.07 -27.86
C ASP A 87 5.03 8.39 -26.57
N THR A 88 5.94 7.61 -25.97
CA THR A 88 5.72 6.90 -24.71
C THR A 88 6.04 7.75 -23.48
N LYS A 89 6.43 9.02 -23.66
CA LYS A 89 6.82 9.87 -22.55
C LYS A 89 5.57 10.34 -21.80
N THR A 90 5.63 10.27 -20.48
CA THR A 90 4.60 10.82 -19.62
C THR A 90 4.96 12.25 -19.23
N TYR A 91 4.16 13.20 -19.70
CA TYR A 91 4.34 14.62 -19.37
C TYR A 91 3.59 14.97 -18.09
N PRO A 92 4.16 15.83 -17.22
CA PRO A 92 3.43 16.33 -16.06
C PRO A 92 2.24 17.17 -16.51
N ASP A 93 1.10 16.96 -15.86
CA ASP A 93 -0.11 17.75 -16.09
C ASP A 93 0.18 19.24 -15.80
N PRO A 94 -0.04 20.16 -16.77
CA PRO A 94 0.16 21.58 -16.56
C PRO A 94 -0.69 22.14 -15.41
N ASP A 95 -1.89 21.58 -15.19
CA ASP A 95 -2.84 22.04 -14.19
C ASP A 95 -2.73 21.31 -12.85
N ARG A 96 -1.63 20.56 -12.63
CA ARG A 96 -1.45 19.73 -11.43
C ARG A 96 -1.66 20.49 -10.12
N PHE A 97 -1.21 21.75 -10.04
CA PHE A 97 -1.33 22.56 -8.84
C PHE A 97 -2.78 23.02 -8.60
N ALA A 98 -3.48 23.44 -9.65
CA ALA A 98 -4.89 23.81 -9.57
C ALA A 98 -5.76 22.61 -9.17
N ARG A 99 -5.47 21.43 -9.72
CA ARG A 99 -6.14 20.17 -9.35
C ARG A 99 -5.88 19.80 -7.89
N ALA A 100 -4.64 19.96 -7.41
CA ALA A 100 -4.28 19.67 -6.02
C ALA A 100 -5.05 20.58 -5.04
N GLN A 101 -5.13 21.89 -5.33
CA GLN A 101 -5.89 22.83 -4.51
C GLN A 101 -7.39 22.49 -4.48
N ARG A 102 -8.00 22.18 -5.63
CA ARG A 102 -9.40 21.72 -5.69
C ARG A 102 -9.62 20.44 -4.89
N SER A 103 -8.68 19.50 -4.97
CA SER A 103 -8.72 18.26 -4.19
C SER A 103 -8.66 18.54 -2.68
N GLN A 104 -7.76 19.42 -2.25
CA GLN A 104 -7.61 19.80 -0.85
C GLN A 104 -8.90 20.36 -0.26
N VAL A 105 -9.61 21.24 -0.99
CA VAL A 105 -10.90 21.79 -0.56
C VAL A 105 -11.93 20.67 -0.37
N LYS A 106 -12.02 19.72 -1.31
CA LYS A 106 -12.93 18.57 -1.21
C LYS A 106 -12.60 17.68 -0.02
N VAL A 107 -11.32 17.41 0.23
CA VAL A 107 -10.88 16.60 1.37
C VAL A 107 -11.25 17.29 2.68
N ARG A 108 -10.95 18.58 2.82
CA ARG A 108 -11.31 19.36 4.01
C ARG A 108 -12.81 19.38 4.27
N ALA A 109 -13.64 19.49 3.23
CA ALA A 109 -15.10 19.42 3.37
C ALA A 109 -15.56 18.05 3.91
N LYS A 110 -14.97 16.95 3.43
CA LYS A 110 -15.25 15.60 3.94
C LYS A 110 -14.79 15.41 5.39
N GLU A 111 -13.63 15.96 5.74
CA GLU A 111 -13.12 15.92 7.12
C GLU A 111 -14.02 16.70 8.07
N LYS A 112 -14.49 17.88 7.64
CA LYS A 112 -15.45 18.68 8.40
C LYS A 112 -16.76 17.92 8.64
N ALA A 113 -17.32 17.29 7.61
CA ALA A 113 -18.54 16.48 7.75
C ALA A 113 -18.35 15.30 8.73
N LYS A 114 -17.19 14.63 8.70
CA LYS A 114 -16.87 13.56 9.67
C LYS A 114 -16.77 14.09 11.09
N TYR A 115 -16.20 15.28 11.26
CA TYR A 115 -16.07 15.93 12.56
C TYR A 115 -17.44 16.33 13.12
N GLU A 116 -18.30 16.91 12.29
CA GLU A 116 -19.68 17.27 12.63
C GLU A 116 -20.48 16.02 13.06
N ALA A 117 -20.45 14.94 12.26
CA ALA A 117 -21.12 13.68 12.62
C ALA A 117 -20.63 13.09 13.95
N ARG A 118 -19.33 13.22 14.26
CA ARG A 118 -18.78 12.78 15.55
C ARG A 118 -19.29 13.65 16.70
N ARG A 119 -19.37 14.97 16.49
CA ARG A 119 -19.91 15.90 17.48
C ARG A 119 -21.38 15.59 17.78
N ASP A 120 -22.17 15.30 16.76
CA ASP A 120 -23.59 14.97 16.93
C ASP A 120 -23.76 13.67 17.73
N ALA A 121 -22.95 12.64 17.45
CA ALA A 121 -22.95 11.39 18.22
C ALA A 121 -22.54 11.60 19.68
N LEU A 122 -21.58 12.49 19.95
CA LEU A 122 -21.19 12.84 21.32
C LEU A 122 -22.28 13.61 22.07
N MET A 123 -23.02 14.49 21.38
CA MET A 123 -24.16 15.18 21.97
C MET A 123 -25.29 14.21 22.30
N GLU A 124 -25.58 13.24 21.43
CA GLU A 124 -26.53 12.17 21.72
C GLU A 124 -26.12 11.35 22.95
N LEU A 125 -24.83 11.00 23.05
CA LEU A 125 -24.31 10.34 24.24
C LEU A 125 -24.46 11.21 25.50
N TYR A 126 -24.19 12.51 25.42
CA TYR A 126 -24.31 13.44 26.54
C TYR A 126 -25.74 13.51 27.09
N ILE A 127 -26.74 13.57 26.20
CA ILE A 127 -28.15 13.60 26.61
C ILE A 127 -28.56 12.26 27.22
N ASN A 128 -28.14 11.16 26.61
CA ASN A 128 -28.43 9.82 27.13
C ASN A 128 -27.67 9.50 28.43
N ALA A 129 -26.59 10.23 28.73
CA ALA A 129 -25.79 10.02 29.93
C ALA A 129 -26.54 10.37 31.22
N SER A 130 -27.66 11.11 31.16
CA SER A 130 -28.53 11.31 32.33
C SER A 130 -29.12 10.01 32.87
N ASN A 131 -29.25 8.99 32.01
CA ASN A 131 -29.79 7.68 32.38
C ASN A 131 -28.68 6.69 32.78
N PHE A 132 -27.41 7.11 32.80
CA PHE A 132 -26.31 6.25 33.17
C PHE A 132 -26.15 6.26 34.68
N ILE A 133 -26.05 5.06 35.25
CA ILE A 133 -25.70 4.87 36.65
C ILE A 133 -24.17 4.96 36.74
N VAL A 134 -23.66 6.02 37.35
CA VAL A 134 -22.21 6.24 37.49
C VAL A 134 -21.76 6.01 38.93
N GLN A 135 -22.61 6.31 39.90
CA GLN A 135 -22.30 6.20 41.33
C GLN A 135 -22.97 4.99 41.98
N GLU A 136 -22.34 4.43 43.02
CA GLU A 136 -22.91 3.31 43.78
C GLU A 136 -24.20 3.68 44.51
N SER A 137 -24.38 4.95 44.87
CA SER A 137 -25.62 5.47 45.47
C SER A 137 -26.78 5.41 44.49
N GLU A 138 -26.58 5.87 43.25
CA GLU A 138 -27.56 5.80 42.15
C GLU A 138 -27.93 4.34 41.86
N LEU A 139 -26.94 3.44 41.83
CA LEU A 139 -27.17 2.01 41.62
C LEU A 139 -28.07 1.42 42.70
N LYS A 140 -27.82 1.74 43.96
CA LYS A 140 -28.62 1.23 45.08
C LYS A 140 -30.06 1.72 44.99
N THR A 141 -30.27 3.00 44.69
CA THR A 141 -31.62 3.57 44.52
C THR A 141 -32.36 2.90 43.38
N GLU A 142 -31.72 2.72 42.22
CA GLU A 142 -32.32 2.02 41.07
C GLU A 142 -32.63 0.55 41.37
N ILE A 143 -31.77 -0.14 42.13
CA ILE A 143 -32.04 -1.51 42.57
C ILE A 143 -33.26 -1.55 43.50
N ASP A 144 -33.31 -0.68 44.50
CA ASP A 144 -34.42 -0.62 45.47
C ASP A 144 -35.75 -0.27 44.77
N GLU A 145 -35.70 0.53 43.69
CA GLU A 145 -36.87 0.86 42.87
C GLU A 145 -37.32 -0.32 41.99
N ILE A 146 -36.43 -0.82 41.12
CA ILE A 146 -36.75 -1.83 40.10
C ILE A 146 -37.00 -3.21 40.72
N PHE A 147 -36.24 -3.58 41.74
CA PHE A 147 -36.34 -4.90 42.40
C PHE A 147 -37.25 -4.88 43.64
N SER A 148 -38.08 -3.85 43.82
CA SER A 148 -39.11 -3.88 44.87
C SER A 148 -40.15 -4.98 44.59
N ASP A 149 -40.58 -5.70 45.62
CA ASP A 149 -41.56 -6.80 45.51
C ASP A 149 -42.89 -6.35 44.86
N ASP A 150 -43.22 -5.07 44.99
CA ASP A 150 -44.41 -4.46 44.42
C ASP A 150 -44.18 -3.73 43.09
N TYR A 151 -42.96 -3.71 42.54
CA TYR A 151 -42.62 -2.95 41.32
C TYR A 151 -43.59 -3.26 40.17
N PHE A 152 -43.73 -4.54 39.84
CA PHE A 152 -44.59 -5.00 38.75
C PHE A 152 -46.08 -4.74 39.04
N ARG A 153 -46.51 -4.80 40.31
CA ARG A 153 -47.89 -4.52 40.72
C ARG A 153 -48.23 -3.03 40.64
N LYS A 154 -47.31 -2.16 41.04
CA LYS A 154 -47.46 -0.70 40.90
C LYS A 154 -47.47 -0.30 39.43
N GLN A 155 -46.61 -0.90 38.63
CA GLN A 155 -46.51 -0.62 37.20
C GLN A 155 -47.76 -1.10 36.43
N SER A 156 -48.33 -2.26 36.79
CA SER A 156 -49.56 -2.73 36.18
C SER A 156 -50.77 -1.83 36.50
N GLN A 157 -50.83 -1.28 37.71
CA GLN A 157 -51.84 -0.29 38.12
C GLN A 157 -51.68 1.04 37.38
N PHE A 158 -50.45 1.53 37.21
CA PHE A 158 -50.16 2.76 36.47
C PHE A 158 -50.61 2.68 35.01
N PHE A 159 -50.38 1.53 34.35
CA PHE A 159 -50.83 1.28 32.97
C PHE A 159 -52.29 0.80 32.87
N HIS A 160 -53.10 0.94 33.93
CA HIS A 160 -54.50 0.54 34.01
C HIS A 160 -54.78 -0.90 33.54
N ARG A 161 -53.89 -1.84 33.89
CA ARG A 161 -54.01 -3.25 33.48
C ARG A 161 -54.69 -4.08 34.56
N LEU A 162 -55.83 -4.68 34.22
CA LEU A 162 -56.50 -5.64 35.10
C LEU A 162 -55.74 -6.97 35.10
N GLY A 163 -54.95 -7.19 36.15
CA GLY A 163 -54.23 -8.42 36.43
C GLY A 163 -52.94 -8.14 37.18
N ALA A 164 -52.83 -8.60 38.43
CA ALA A 164 -51.59 -8.52 39.21
C ALA A 164 -50.59 -9.55 38.69
N THR A 165 -49.94 -9.23 37.57
CA THR A 165 -48.89 -10.08 37.01
C THR A 165 -47.55 -9.70 37.64
N GLU A 166 -46.89 -10.64 38.32
CA GLU A 166 -45.60 -10.44 38.99
C GLU A 166 -44.40 -10.58 38.04
N ASN A 167 -44.60 -10.34 36.74
CA ASN A 167 -43.57 -10.56 35.73
C ASN A 167 -43.58 -9.49 34.63
N ALA A 168 -42.42 -9.33 33.99
CA ALA A 168 -42.22 -8.43 32.88
C ALA A 168 -43.16 -8.73 31.69
N TRP A 169 -43.58 -9.98 31.50
CA TRP A 169 -44.41 -10.40 30.38
C TRP A 169 -45.86 -9.93 30.52
N GLY A 170 -46.39 -9.82 31.74
CA GLY A 170 -47.71 -9.26 31.98
C GLY A 170 -47.78 -7.74 31.79
N ILE A 171 -46.65 -7.04 31.97
CA ILE A 171 -46.57 -5.57 31.89
C ILE A 171 -46.03 -5.07 30.56
N TYR A 172 -45.07 -5.76 29.95
CA TYR A 172 -44.47 -5.34 28.68
C TYR A 172 -44.98 -6.18 27.50
N GLY A 173 -45.68 -7.29 27.79
CA GLY A 173 -46.12 -8.24 26.78
C GLY A 173 -44.99 -9.18 26.33
N LYS A 174 -45.31 -10.07 25.39
CA LYS A 174 -44.29 -10.91 24.73
C LYS A 174 -43.26 -10.01 24.01
N PRO A 175 -41.96 -10.37 24.03
CA PRO A 175 -40.96 -9.62 23.29
C PRO A 175 -41.31 -9.61 21.79
N PRO A 176 -40.88 -8.56 21.07
CA PRO A 176 -41.24 -8.39 19.67
C PRO A 176 -40.70 -9.54 18.82
N SER A 177 -41.59 -10.28 18.16
CA SER A 177 -41.21 -11.23 17.10
C SER A 177 -41.14 -10.52 15.74
N ILE A 178 -40.55 -11.20 14.75
CA ILE A 178 -40.48 -10.71 13.36
C ILE A 178 -41.90 -10.40 12.83
N ALA A 179 -42.87 -11.26 13.11
CA ALA A 179 -44.27 -11.04 12.72
C ALA A 179 -44.82 -9.73 13.32
N ASN A 180 -44.56 -9.49 14.61
CA ASN A 180 -45.01 -8.26 15.28
C ASN A 180 -44.30 -7.00 14.74
N MET A 181 -43.04 -7.11 14.28
CA MET A 181 -42.34 -5.99 13.64
C MET A 181 -42.93 -5.66 12.27
N LEU A 182 -43.37 -6.67 11.52
CA LEU A 182 -44.01 -6.55 10.21
C LEU A 182 -45.46 -6.02 10.32
N GLU A 183 -46.18 -6.39 11.38
CA GLU A 183 -47.48 -5.81 11.71
C GLU A 183 -47.38 -4.33 12.08
N ALA A 184 -46.32 -3.94 12.80
CA ALA A 184 -46.06 -2.55 13.16
C ALA A 184 -45.73 -1.66 11.96
N THR A 185 -45.09 -2.18 10.91
CA THR A 185 -44.83 -1.42 9.67
C THR A 185 -46.06 -1.30 8.76
N THR A 186 -47.00 -2.24 8.87
CA THR A 186 -48.24 -2.26 8.07
C THR A 186 -49.42 -1.54 8.74
N GLY A 187 -49.18 -0.88 9.89
CA GLY A 187 -50.18 -0.07 10.61
C GLY A 187 -51.26 -0.89 11.31
N ARG A 188 -51.07 -2.21 11.47
CA ARG A 188 -52.02 -3.14 12.10
C ARG A 188 -51.37 -3.91 13.24
N SER A 189 -50.61 -3.20 14.09
CA SER A 189 -49.94 -3.84 15.23
C SER A 189 -50.97 -4.35 16.23
N THR A 190 -50.91 -5.66 16.51
CA THR A 190 -51.71 -6.29 17.57
C THR A 190 -51.03 -6.21 18.95
N LYS A 191 -49.93 -5.46 19.08
CA LYS A 191 -49.18 -5.34 20.35
C LYS A 191 -49.95 -4.51 21.38
N LEU A 192 -49.92 -5.01 22.62
CA LEU A 192 -50.53 -4.37 23.78
C LEU A 192 -49.88 -3.02 24.16
N MET A 193 -48.58 -2.82 23.86
CA MET A 193 -47.90 -1.52 24.06
C MET A 193 -48.11 -0.54 22.91
N ASP A 194 -48.21 -1.02 21.67
CA ASP A 194 -48.50 -0.17 20.51
C ASP A 194 -49.96 0.32 20.51
N TYR A 195 -50.82 -0.26 21.36
CA TYR A 195 -52.18 0.24 21.58
C TYR A 195 -52.20 1.67 22.14
N TYR A 196 -51.18 2.05 22.92
CA TYR A 196 -51.07 3.38 23.52
C TYR A 196 -50.18 4.35 22.73
N GLU A 197 -49.34 3.86 21.81
CA GLU A 197 -48.63 4.72 20.86
C GLU A 197 -49.50 4.92 19.61
N SER A 198 -50.11 6.09 19.49
CA SER A 198 -50.83 6.43 18.27
C SER A 198 -49.86 6.56 17.09
N GLU A 199 -50.34 6.32 15.87
CA GLU A 199 -49.57 6.63 14.65
C GLU A 199 -49.14 8.12 14.63
N TYR A 200 -49.91 8.98 15.30
CA TYR A 200 -49.56 10.37 15.54
C TYR A 200 -48.29 10.50 16.40
N ASP A 201 -48.17 9.81 17.54
CA ASP A 201 -46.98 9.85 18.40
C ASP A 201 -45.72 9.36 17.67
N ARG A 202 -45.88 8.32 16.84
CA ARG A 202 -44.79 7.80 15.99
C ARG A 202 -44.36 8.83 14.96
N SER A 203 -45.31 9.52 14.33
CA SER A 203 -45.03 10.58 13.36
C SER A 203 -44.32 11.77 14.03
N VAL A 204 -44.74 12.16 15.24
CA VAL A 204 -44.11 13.23 16.03
C VAL A 204 -42.68 12.87 16.39
N LYS A 205 -42.42 11.63 16.87
CA LYS A 205 -41.06 11.14 17.15
C LYS A 205 -40.17 11.16 15.90
N ARG A 206 -40.69 10.75 14.74
CA ARG A 206 -39.95 10.80 13.47
C ARG A 206 -39.68 12.22 13.01
N GLN A 207 -40.68 13.10 13.09
CA GLN A 207 -40.53 14.50 12.72
C GLN A 207 -39.52 15.20 13.62
N LYS A 208 -39.57 14.94 14.93
CA LYS A 208 -38.57 15.41 15.90
C LYS A 208 -37.18 14.93 15.51
N ARG A 209 -36.99 13.63 15.23
CA ARG A 209 -35.69 13.08 14.80
C ARG A 209 -35.19 13.70 13.50
N ILE A 210 -36.05 13.87 12.50
CA ILE A 210 -35.68 14.51 11.23
C ILE A 210 -35.24 15.95 11.48
N ALA A 211 -35.99 16.70 12.31
CA ALA A 211 -35.64 18.06 12.65
C ALA A 211 -34.29 18.13 13.39
N GLU A 212 -34.04 17.24 14.36
CA GLU A 212 -32.76 17.16 15.08
C GLU A 212 -31.58 16.83 14.16
N GLU A 213 -31.74 15.88 13.23
CA GLU A 213 -30.71 15.52 12.25
C GLU A 213 -30.42 16.68 11.28
N PHE A 214 -31.43 17.49 10.94
CA PHE A 214 -31.26 18.65 10.06
C PHE A 214 -30.71 19.90 10.76
N THR A 215 -31.07 20.13 12.03
CA THR A 215 -30.63 21.32 12.79
C THR A 215 -29.30 21.11 13.52
N GLY A 216 -28.81 19.87 13.62
CA GLY A 216 -27.55 19.54 14.33
C GLY A 216 -27.64 19.76 15.84
N GLY A 217 -28.86 19.82 16.37
CA GLY A 217 -29.16 20.12 17.77
C GLY A 217 -30.31 19.24 18.26
N LYS A 218 -30.16 18.64 19.43
CA LYS A 218 -31.22 17.86 20.06
C LYS A 218 -32.23 18.82 20.67
N MET A 219 -33.50 18.68 20.29
CA MET A 219 -34.59 19.47 20.86
C MET A 219 -35.15 18.69 22.05
N GLU A 220 -35.25 19.31 23.23
CA GLU A 220 -36.00 18.71 24.35
C GLU A 220 -37.51 18.79 24.09
#